data_AF-T0YDV3-F1
#
_entry.id   AF-T0YDV3-F1
#
_cell.length_a   1.000
_cell.length_b   1.000
_cell.length_c   1.000
_cell.angle_alpha   90.00
_cell.angle_beta   90.00
_cell.angle_gamma   90.00
#
_symmetry.space_group_name_H-M   'P 1'
#
loop_
_entity.id
_entity.type
_entity.pdbx_description
1 polymer ?
#
loop_
_entity_poly.entity_id
_entity_poly.type
_entity_poly.pdbx_seq_one_letter_code
_entity_poly.pdbx_strand_id
1 'polypeptide(L)' 'LNGLQLPPGLHFCVTRPNTYPSVMEEFLSTLRDAVNYAKGPDLRQAESSALYGLAGSVEGNKVVEELLVGALDAFYGIAQ' A
#
# COMPACT_ATOMS: atom_id res chain seq x y z
N LEU A 1 5.31 3.25 3.62
CA LEU A 1 5.12 1.79 3.67
C LEU A 1 4.86 1.33 2.24
N ASN A 2 5.51 0.27 1.79
CA ASN A 2 5.32 -0.28 0.46
C ASN A 2 4.63 -1.64 0.55
N GLY A 3 3.59 -1.85 -0.27
CA GLY A 3 3.00 -3.17 -0.49
C GLY A 3 4.00 -4.11 -1.15
N LEU A 4 4.12 -5.32 -0.62
CA LEU A 4 4.84 -6.42 -1.21
C LEU A 4 3.86 -7.49 -1.69
N GLN A 5 4.30 -8.26 -2.67
CA GLN A 5 3.57 -9.39 -3.25
C GLN A 5 4.50 -10.60 -3.33
N LEU A 6 3.92 -11.81 -3.23
CA LEU A 6 4.61 -13.11 -3.33
C LEU A 6 5.72 -13.34 -2.28
N PRO A 7 5.40 -13.34 -0.96
CA PRO A 7 4.06 -13.37 -0.34
C PRO A 7 3.48 -11.97 -0.05
N PRO A 8 2.17 -11.86 0.26
CA PRO A 8 1.56 -10.59 0.68
C PRO A 8 2.24 -10.01 1.92
N GLY A 9 2.59 -8.72 1.87
CA GLY A 9 3.24 -8.06 3.00
C GLY A 9 3.32 -6.55 2.88
N LEU A 10 3.81 -5.91 3.94
CA LEU A 10 4.13 -4.48 3.96
C LEU A 10 5.58 -4.31 4.43
N HIS A 11 6.33 -3.44 3.75
CA HIS A 11 7.70 -3.10 4.13
C HIS A 11 7.82 -1.62 4.50
N PHE A 12 8.62 -1.36 5.54
CA PHE A 12 9.03 -0.02 5.95
C PHE A 12 10.55 0.10 5.91
N CYS A 13 11.07 0.88 4.95
CA CYS A 13 12.48 1.20 4.90
C CYS A 13 12.79 2.33 5.88
N VAL A 14 13.56 2.03 6.93
CA VAL A 14 13.98 3.01 7.93
C VAL A 14 15.15 3.82 7.37
N THR A 15 15.02 5.14 7.41
CA THR A 15 15.98 6.11 6.91
C THR A 15 16.19 7.23 7.95
N ARG A 16 17.12 8.16 7.69
CA ARG A 16 17.45 9.23 8.65
C ARG A 16 16.23 10.06 9.13
N PRO A 17 15.25 10.45 8.27
CA PRO A 17 14.03 11.11 8.76
C PRO A 17 13.26 10.34 9.83
N ASN A 18 13.33 9.00 9.83
CA ASN A 18 12.65 8.17 10.81
C ASN A 18 13.31 8.21 12.20
N THR A 19 14.51 8.78 12.32
CA THR A 19 15.22 8.93 13.60
C THR A 19 14.96 10.28 14.25
N TYR A 20 14.11 11.13 13.67
CA TYR A 20 13.70 12.36 14.33
C TYR A 20 12.89 12.07 15.60
N PRO A 21 13.00 12.92 16.63
CA PRO A 21 12.28 12.72 17.87
C PRO A 21 10.79 12.45 17.61
N SER A 22 10.22 11.50 18.35
CA SER A 22 8.79 11.14 18.34
C SER A 22 8.29 10.39 17.10
N VAL A 23 9.01 10.37 15.98
CA VAL A 23 8.54 9.72 14.74
C VAL A 23 8.31 8.22 14.92
N MET A 24 9.19 7.53 15.65
CA MET A 24 9.05 6.09 15.87
C MET A 24 7.95 5.77 16.89
N GLU A 25 7.81 6.59 17.92
CA GLU A 25 6.79 6.45 18.95
C GLU A 25 5.39 6.63 18.35
N GLU A 26 5.21 7.66 17.53
CA GLU A 26 3.98 7.90 16.78
C GLU A 26 3.69 6.77 15.82
N PHE A 27 4.68 6.35 15.02
CA PHE A 27 4.53 5.23 14.08
C PHE A 27 4.08 3.94 14.79
N LEU A 28 4.71 3.60 15.93
CA LEU A 28 4.35 2.41 16.70
C LEU A 28 2.95 2.51 17.33
N SER A 29 2.53 3.70 17.77
CA SER A 29 1.17 3.93 18.26
C SER A 29 0.16 3.68 17.13
N THR A 30 0.35 4.34 16.00
CA THR A 30 -0.54 4.22 14.84
C THR A 30 -0.57 2.79 14.30
N LEU A 31 0.57 2.08 14.27
CA LEU A 31 0.61 0.70 13.80
C LEU A 31 -0.19 -0.24 14.72
N ARG A 32 -0.12 -0.05 16.04
CA ARG A 32 -0.94 -0.85 16.99
C ARG A 32 -2.43 -0.62 16.75
N ASP A 33 -2.84 0.64 16.59
CA ASP A 33 -4.23 1.00 16.34
C ASP A 33 -4.73 0.42 15.00
N ALA A 34 -3.91 0.48 13.95
CA ALA A 34 -4.22 -0.09 12.65
C ALA A 34 -4.36 -1.62 12.70
N VAL A 35 -3.50 -2.32 13.44
CA VAL A 35 -3.60 -3.78 13.62
C VAL A 35 -4.85 -4.14 14.43
N ASN A 36 -5.18 -3.37 15.46
CA ASN A 36 -6.39 -3.59 16.24
C ASN A 36 -7.65 -3.37 15.39
N TYR A 37 -7.67 -2.31 14.58
CA TYR A 37 -8.71 -2.06 13.59
C TYR A 37 -8.86 -3.26 12.65
N ALA A 38 -7.77 -3.74 12.04
CA ALA A 38 -7.77 -4.83 11.08
C ALA A 38 -8.20 -6.20 11.65
N LYS A 39 -8.19 -6.36 12.98
CA LYS A 39 -8.71 -7.56 13.68
C LYS A 39 -10.20 -7.48 13.99
N GLY A 40 -10.83 -6.32 13.81
CA GLY A 40 -12.25 -6.11 14.09
C GLY A 40 -13.16 -6.92 13.15
N PRO A 41 -14.36 -7.33 13.60
CA PRO A 41 -15.28 -8.15 12.81
C PRO A 41 -16.02 -7.37 11.71
N ASP A 42 -16.08 -6.04 11.80
CA ASP A 42 -16.80 -5.16 10.87
C ASP A 42 -15.83 -4.19 10.20
N LEU A 43 -15.02 -4.73 9.30
CA LEU A 43 -14.08 -3.94 8.51
C LEU A 43 -14.83 -3.26 7.38
N ARG A 44 -14.71 -1.93 7.29
CA ARG A 44 -15.12 -1.22 6.08
C ARG A 44 -14.30 -1.72 4.90
N GLN A 45 -14.91 -1.68 3.71
CA GLN A 45 -14.21 -1.99 2.47
C GLN A 45 -12.96 -1.10 2.36
N ALA A 46 -11.82 -1.73 2.10
CA ALA A 46 -10.56 -1.01 2.02
C ALA A 46 -10.51 -0.14 0.75
N GLU A 47 -10.13 1.12 0.91
CA GLU A 47 -10.18 2.11 -0.18
C GLU A 47 -9.12 1.88 -1.27
N SER A 48 -7.96 1.31 -0.91
CA SER A 48 -6.80 1.23 -1.82
C SER A 48 -6.09 -0.12 -1.85
N SER A 49 -6.43 -1.06 -0.96
CA SER A 49 -5.73 -2.37 -0.90
C SER A 49 -6.20 -3.35 -1.97
N ALA A 50 -7.34 -3.12 -2.62
CA ALA A 50 -7.90 -4.00 -3.63
C ALA A 50 -6.93 -4.21 -4.82
N LEU A 51 -6.23 -3.15 -5.24
CA LEU A 51 -5.22 -3.23 -6.31
C LEU A 51 -4.02 -4.10 -5.91
N TYR A 52 -3.54 -3.99 -4.67
CA TYR A 52 -2.45 -4.81 -4.15
C TYR A 52 -2.85 -6.28 -3.97
N GLY A 53 -4.11 -6.55 -3.61
CA GLY A 53 -4.65 -7.91 -3.54
C GLY A 53 -4.79 -8.57 -4.91
N LEU A 54 -5.24 -7.80 -5.91
CA LEU A 54 -5.38 -8.28 -7.30
C LEU A 54 -4.03 -8.61 -7.93
N ALA A 55 -3.01 -7.78 -7.70
CA ALA A 55 -1.66 -7.99 -8.23
C ALA A 55 -0.96 -9.27 -7.74
N GLY A 56 -1.44 -9.87 -6.65
CA GLY A 56 -0.85 -11.07 -6.07
C GLY A 56 -1.15 -12.38 -6.83
N SER A 57 -2.04 -12.38 -7.83
CA SER A 57 -2.45 -13.57 -8.58
C SER A 57 -2.02 -13.54 -10.06
N VAL A 58 -1.95 -14.71 -10.69
CA VAL A 58 -1.56 -14.84 -12.11
C VAL A 58 -2.57 -14.15 -13.02
N GLU A 59 -3.86 -14.31 -12.74
CA GLU A 59 -4.95 -13.70 -13.48
C GLU A 59 -4.99 -12.18 -13.29
N GLY A 60 -4.67 -11.70 -12.08
CA GLY A 60 -4.66 -10.28 -11.76
C GLY A 60 -3.49 -9.52 -12.37
N ASN A 61 -2.36 -10.18 -12.66
CA ASN A 61 -1.19 -9.54 -13.26
C ASN A 61 -1.50 -8.81 -14.57
N LYS A 62 -2.32 -9.39 -15.46
CA LYS A 62 -2.69 -8.75 -16.74
C LYS A 62 -3.50 -7.48 -16.54
N VAL A 63 -4.44 -7.50 -15.59
CA VAL A 63 -5.25 -6.32 -15.26
C VAL A 63 -4.36 -5.22 -14.68
N VAL A 64 -3.40 -5.58 -13.84
CA VAL A 64 -2.44 -4.63 -13.27
C VAL A 64 -1.51 -4.07 -14.33
N GLU A 65 -1.07 -4.87 -15.30
CA GLU A 65 -0.28 -4.40 -16.44
C GLU A 65 -1.00 -3.31 -17.23
N GLU A 66 -2.26 -3.53 -17.60
CA GLU A 66 -3.08 -2.55 -18.32
C GLU A 66 -3.27 -1.26 -17.50
N LEU A 67 -3.51 -1.38 -16.19
CA LEU A 67 -3.63 -0.24 -15.29
C LEU A 67 -2.33 0.56 -15.17
N LEU A 68 -1.17 -0.11 -15.12
CA LEU A 68 0.13 0.54 -15.05
C LEU A 68 0.48 1.27 -16.36
N VAL A 69 0.18 0.68 -17.51
CA VAL A 69 0.33 1.35 -18.81
C VAL A 69 -0.53 2.61 -18.86
N GLY A 70 -1.82 2.50 -18.51
CA GLY A 70 -2.71 3.67 -18.46
C GLY A 70 -2.26 4.75 -17.47
N ALA A 71 -1.67 4.36 -16.33
CA ALA A 71 -1.09 5.30 -15.37
C ALA A 71 0.14 6.02 -15.94
N LEU A 72 1.02 5.31 -16.66
CA LEU A 72 2.16 5.91 -17.34
C LEU A 72 1.68 6.89 -18.43
N ASP A 73 0.73 6.48 -19.27
CA ASP A 73 0.13 7.35 -20.27
C ASP A 73 -0.46 8.61 -19.64
N ALA A 74 -1.14 8.50 -18.49
CA ALA A 74 -1.68 9.64 -17.77
C ALA A 74 -0.60 10.57 -17.20
N PHE A 75 0.52 10.02 -16.69
CA PHE A 75 1.64 10.83 -16.19
C PHE A 75 2.36 11.62 -17.28
N TYR A 76 2.42 11.06 -18.49
CA TYR A 76 3.06 11.70 -19.64
C TYR A 76 2.07 12.39 -20.59
N GLY A 77 0.77 12.28 -20.32
CA GLY A 77 -0.27 13.04 -20.99
C GLY A 77 -0.06 14.51 -20.69
N ILE A 78 0.32 15.28 -21.71
CA ILE A 78 0.35 16.75 -21.61
C ILE A 78 -1.09 17.15 -21.27
N ALA A 79 -1.30 17.75 -20.10
CA ALA A 79 -2.60 18.28 -19.72
C ALA A 79 -3.08 19.22 -20.84
N GLN A 80 -4.12 18.81 -21.58
CA GLN A 80 -4.80 19.67 -22.53
C GLN A 80 -5.70 20.65 -21.78
#